data_AF-A0A538E2L0-F1
#
_entry.id   AF-A0A538E2L0-F1
#
_cell.length_a   1.000
_cell.length_b   1.000
_cell.length_c   1.000
_cell.angle_alpha   90.00
_cell.angle_beta   90.00
_cell.angle_gamma   90.00
#
_symmetry.space_group_name_H-M   'P 1'
#
loop_
_entity.id
_entity.type
_entity.pdbx_description
1 polymer ?
#
loop_
_entity_poly.entity_id
_entity_poly.type
_entity_poly.pdbx_seq_one_letter_code
_entity_poly.pdbx_strand_id
1 'polypeptide(L)' 'MVDPRKIAILGAGRIGESLIAGLLSSAWRAPDEIFATTRRPERVEELRERHGVQAMLSNAEAVSGAA' A
#
# COMPACT_ATOMS: atom_id res chain seq x y z
N MET A 1 -6.66 -13.76 -10.99
CA MET A 1 -7.07 -14.44 -9.74
C MET A 1 -6.79 -13.50 -8.58
N VAL A 2 -7.64 -13.53 -7.56
CA VAL A 2 -7.53 -12.67 -6.38
C VAL A 2 -6.67 -13.37 -5.32
N ASP A 3 -5.80 -12.61 -4.65
CA ASP A 3 -4.97 -13.07 -3.55
C ASP A 3 -5.50 -12.49 -2.21
N PRO A 4 -5.99 -13.33 -1.28
CA PRO A 4 -6.53 -12.88 0.01
C PRO A 4 -5.48 -12.30 0.96
N ARG A 5 -4.19 -12.44 0.63
CA ARG A 5 -3.10 -11.79 1.37
C ARG A 5 -2.86 -10.36 0.91
N LYS A 6 -3.15 -10.02 -0.35
CA LYS A 6 -2.90 -8.69 -0.90
C LYS A 6 -3.92 -7.67 -0.42
N ILE A 7 -3.43 -6.52 0.03
CA ILE A 7 -4.27 -5.41 0.49
C ILE A 7 -3.98 -4.17 -0.35
N ALA A 8 -5.04 -3.61 -0.95
CA ALA A 8 -4.98 -2.33 -1.66
C ALA A 8 -5.54 -1.21 -0.79
N ILE A 9 -4.70 -0.22 -0.45
CA ILE A 9 -5.07 0.98 0.31
C ILE A 9 -5.18 2.14 -0.67
N LEU A 10 -6.41 2.49 -1.03
CA LEU A 10 -6.70 3.58 -1.96
C LEU A 10 -6.65 4.92 -1.24
N GLY A 11 -5.55 5.65 -1.40
CA GLY A 11 -5.30 6.91 -0.70
C GLY A 11 -4.45 6.75 0.58
N ALA A 12 -3.14 6.72 0.41
CA ALA A 12 -2.13 6.75 1.47
C ALA A 12 -1.81 8.18 1.93
N GLY A 13 -2.86 8.88 2.36
CA GLY A 13 -2.73 10.08 3.21
C GLY A 13 -2.34 9.69 4.64
N ARG A 14 -2.60 10.57 5.62
CA ARG A 14 -2.27 10.28 7.04
C ARG A 14 -2.90 8.99 7.55
N ILE A 15 -4.19 8.79 7.32
CA ILE A 15 -4.92 7.59 7.80
C ILE A 15 -4.40 6.33 7.09
N GLY A 16 -4.26 6.38 5.76
CA GLY A 16 -3.78 5.23 4.99
C GLY A 16 -2.35 4.83 5.38
N GLU A 17 -1.46 5.80 5.61
CA GLU A 17 -0.10 5.50 6.09
C GLU A 17 -0.10 4.95 7.52
N SER A 18 -0.91 5.49 8.44
CA SER A 18 -1.03 4.93 9.79
C SER A 18 -1.51 3.47 9.77
N LEU A 19 -2.44 3.14 8.86
CA LEU A 19 -2.87 1.76 8.65
C LEU A 19 -1.70 0.90 8.16
N ILE A 20 -0.98 1.33 7.12
CA ILE A 20 0.22 0.63 6.61
C ILE A 20 1.20 0.33 7.75
N ALA A 21 1.55 1.36 8.53
CA ALA A 21 2.46 1.21 9.66
C ALA A 21 1.95 0.20 10.71
N GLY A 22 0.65 0.18 10.99
CA GLY A 22 0.03 -0.79 11.90
C GLY A 22 0.08 -2.22 11.36
N LEU A 23 -0.22 -2.43 10.08
CA LEU A 23 -0.19 -3.76 9.45
C LEU A 23 1.23 -4.35 9.41
N LEU A 24 2.23 -3.51 9.13
CA LEU A 24 3.63 -3.91 9.10
C LEU A 24 4.18 -4.18 10.50
N SER A 25 3.96 -3.26 11.46
CA SER A 25 4.48 -3.41 12.82
C SER A 25 3.89 -4.59 13.58
N SER A 26 2.64 -4.97 13.28
CA SER A 26 2.01 -6.18 13.81
C SER A 26 2.41 -7.48 13.11
N ALA A 27 3.24 -7.40 12.06
CA ALA A 27 3.59 -8.51 11.17
C ALA A 27 2.37 -9.22 10.54
N TRP A 28 1.23 -8.54 10.45
CA TRP A 28 0.02 -9.12 9.84
C TRP A 28 0.17 -9.27 8.32
N ARG A 29 0.90 -8.34 7.70
CA ARG A 29 1.30 -8.35 6.28
C ARG A 29 2.77 -8.05 6.11
N ALA A 30 3.35 -8.63 5.06
CA ALA A 30 4.66 -8.26 4.55
C ALA A 30 4.54 -7.04 3.61
N PRO A 31 5.61 -6.24 3.45
CA PRO A 31 5.58 -5.05 2.61
C PRO A 31 5.15 -5.31 1.15
N ASP A 32 5.55 -6.44 0.58
CA ASP A 32 5.20 -6.88 -0.77
C ASP A 32 3.75 -7.32 -0.94
N GLU A 33 3.02 -7.50 0.17
CA GLU A 33 1.58 -7.79 0.19
C GLU A 33 0.72 -6.51 0.28
N ILE A 34 1.34 -5.34 0.49
CA ILE A 34 0.64 -4.06 0.65
C ILE A 34 0.85 -3.20 -0.60
N PHE A 35 -0.28 -2.83 -1.21
CA PHE A 35 -0.36 -1.94 -2.35
C PHE A 35 -1.05 -0.66 -1.92
N ALA A 36 -0.49 0.50 -2.26
CA ALA A 36 -0.99 1.78 -1.80
C ALA A 36 -1.05 2.79 -2.95
N THR A 37 -2.07 3.64 -2.96
CA THR A 37 -2.14 4.73 -3.95
C THR A 37 -2.09 6.10 -3.33
N THR A 38 -1.50 7.04 -4.04
CA THR A 38 -1.53 8.47 -3.70
C THR A 38 -1.58 9.29 -4.98
N ARG A 39 -1.89 10.58 -4.89
CA ARG A 39 -1.99 11.47 -6.07
C ARG A 39 -0.67 12.12 -6.45
N ARG A 40 0.31 12.10 -5.56
CA ARG A 40 1.55 12.86 -5.64
C ARG A 40 2.73 11.91 -5.87
N PRO A 41 3.48 12.01 -6.98
CA PRO A 41 4.61 11.11 -7.28
C PRO A 41 5.69 11.12 -6.18
N GLU A 42 6.01 12.29 -5.63
CA GLU A 42 6.96 12.41 -4.51
C GLU A 42 6.52 11.56 -3.31
N ARG A 43 5.21 11.48 -3.09
CA ARG A 43 4.64 10.70 -2.00
C ARG A 43 4.66 9.19 -2.28
N VAL A 44 4.66 8.78 -3.55
CA VAL A 44 4.83 7.38 -3.94
C VAL A 44 6.21 6.89 -3.51
N GLU A 45 7.25 7.66 -3.84
CA GLU A 45 8.63 7.29 -3.49
C GLU A 45 8.84 7.32 -1.97
N GLU A 46 8.34 8.34 -1.27
CA GLU A 46 8.39 8.37 0.21
C GLU A 46 7.78 7.11 0.86
N LEU A 47 6.65 6.61 0.34
CA LEU A 47 5.99 5.42 0.89
C LEU A 47 6.81 4.15 0.62
N ARG A 48 7.41 4.04 -0.58
CA ARG A 48 8.30 2.92 -0.93
C ARG A 48 9.55 2.92 -0.06
N GLU A 49 10.21 4.07 0.08
CA GLU A 49 11.44 4.21 0.86
C GLU A 49 11.20 3.95 2.35
N ARG A 50 10.13 4.50 2.92
CA ARG A 50 9.88 4.43 4.37
C ARG A 50 9.29 3.10 4.83
N HIS A 51 8.44 2.48 4.02
CA HIS A 51 7.67 1.29 4.42
C HIS A 51 7.96 0.05 3.57
N GLY A 52 8.67 0.17 2.44
CA GLY A 52 8.96 -0.94 1.54
C GLY A 52 7.75 -1.46 0.74
N VAL A 53 6.62 -0.74 0.79
CA VAL A 53 5.36 -1.16 0.16
C VAL A 53 5.29 -0.81 -1.33
N GLN A 54 4.38 -1.46 -2.05
CA GLN A 54 4.11 -1.16 -3.45
C GLN A 54 3.21 0.09 -3.58
N ALA A 55 3.81 1.28 -3.67
CA ALA A 55 3.06 2.51 -3.89
C ALA A 55 2.97 2.88 -5.39
N MET A 56 1.86 3.49 -5.81
CA MET A 56 1.62 3.91 -7.20
C MET A 56 0.56 5.03 -7.31
N LEU A 57 0.34 5.54 -8.52
CA LEU A 57 -0.69 6.55 -8.79
C LEU A 57 -2.04 5.94 -9.21
N SER A 58 -2.02 4.72 -9.77
CA SER A 58 -3.18 4.08 -10.38
C SER A 58 -3.93 3.22 -9.37
N ASN A 59 -5.18 3.57 -9.08
CA ASN A 59 -6.07 2.72 -8.29
C ASN A 59 -6.35 1.38 -8.98
N ALA A 60 -6.52 1.37 -10.31
CA ALA A 60 -6.80 0.16 -11.06
C ALA A 60 -5.65 -0.86 -10.97
N GLU A 61 -4.41 -0.36 -10.99
CA GLU A 61 -3.23 -1.19 -10.82
C GLU A 61 -3.13 -1.72 -9.38
N ALA A 62 -3.38 -0.87 -8.38
CA ALA A 62 -3.27 -1.27 -6.97
C ALA A 62 -4.30 -2.34 -6.55
N VAL A 63 -5.52 -2.29 -7.09
CA VAL A 63 -6.55 -3.30 -6.79
C VAL A 63 -6.37 -4.60 -7.57
N SER A 64 -5.44 -4.65 -8.53
CA SER A 64 -5.25 -5.82 -9.38
C SER A 64 -4.80 -7.02 -8.54
N GLY A 65 -5.72 -7.96 -8.35
CA GLY A 65 -5.48 -9.17 -7.57
C GLY A 65 -5.52 -8.98 -6.05
N ALA A 66 -5.90 -7.80 -5.54
CA ALA A 66 -6.25 -7.62 -4.14
C ALA A 66 -7.67 -8.16 -3.89
N ALA A 67 -7.90 -8.73 -2.69
CA ALA A 67 -9.20 -9.25 -2.26
C ALA A 67 -10.08 -8.19 -1.60
#